data_AF-A0A8S3DF39-F1
#
_entry.id   AF-A0A8S3DF39-F1
#
_cell.length_a   1.000
_cell.length_b   1.000
_cell.length_c   1.000
_cell.angle_alpha   90.00
_cell.angle_beta   90.00
_cell.angle_gamma   90.00
#
_symmetry.space_group_name_H-M   'P 1'
#
loop_
_entity.id
_entity.type
_entity.pdbx_description
1 polymer ?
#
loop_
_entity_poly.entity_id
_entity_poly.type
_entity_poly.pdbx_seq_one_letter_code
_entity_poly.pdbx_strand_id
1 'polypeptide(L)'
;MLLFTSLIVLFGVVRTDEPLRPQYHLMPVKNWLNDPNGPVYFNGYYHMFFQYNPNAAVWGDMHWAHSYSKDMVHWIHLPIALAPDQPYDTNGIFTGSITIVDGIPIIIYTGITHDNQQVQCQAQPANISDPTLTTWIKSPLNPLITYPNGRDPSTAFQDNEKNYYLIYGYGTDELGGQAV
;
A
#
# COMPACT_ATOMS: atom_id res chain seq x y z
N MET A 1 29.05 11.90 -30.87
CA MET A 1 28.39 12.63 -29.78
C MET A 1 26.98 12.07 -29.67
N LEU A 2 26.80 11.01 -28.88
CA LEU A 2 25.50 10.36 -28.68
C LEU A 2 24.79 11.09 -27.53
N LEU A 3 23.69 11.75 -27.85
CA LEU A 3 22.80 12.38 -26.88
C LEU A 3 21.96 11.28 -26.23
N PHE A 4 22.22 10.96 -24.97
CA PHE A 4 21.26 10.25 -24.13
C PHE A 4 20.17 11.26 -23.73
N THR A 5 18.98 11.12 -24.30
CA THR A 5 17.77 11.71 -23.74
C THR A 5 17.41 10.92 -22.48
N SER A 6 17.90 11.37 -21.34
CA SER A 6 17.37 10.94 -20.04
C SER A 6 15.94 11.45 -19.92
N LEU A 7 14.98 10.53 -19.99
CA LEU A 7 13.60 10.76 -19.59
C LEU A 7 13.64 11.17 -18.11
N ILE A 8 13.45 12.47 -17.83
CA ILE A 8 13.23 12.95 -16.46
C ILE A 8 11.85 12.44 -16.06
N VAL A 9 11.82 11.31 -15.35
CA VAL A 9 10.66 10.96 -14.53
C VAL A 9 10.62 12.02 -13.43
N LEU A 10 9.66 12.94 -13.51
CA LEU A 10 9.41 13.93 -12.47
C LEU A 10 8.91 13.20 -11.21
N PHE A 11 9.84 12.74 -10.39
CA PHE A 11 9.56 12.34 -9.01
C PHE A 11 9.12 13.61 -8.25
N GLY A 12 8.00 13.54 -7.54
CA GLY A 12 7.41 14.70 -6.87
C GLY A 12 8.41 15.35 -5.91
N VAL A 13 8.71 16.63 -6.12
CA VAL A 13 9.59 17.39 -5.24
C VAL A 13 8.81 17.79 -4.00
N VAL A 14 9.26 17.31 -2.84
CA VAL A 14 8.74 17.76 -1.55
C VAL A 14 9.06 19.25 -1.38
N ARG A 15 8.05 20.07 -1.08
CA ARG A 15 8.29 21.47 -0.72
C ARG A 15 9.02 21.53 0.61
N THR A 16 10.09 22.31 0.68
CA THR A 16 10.95 22.46 1.86
C THR A 16 10.91 23.87 2.46
N ASP A 17 10.10 24.76 1.88
CA ASP A 17 9.95 26.17 2.26
C ASP A 17 8.84 26.41 3.29
N GLU A 18 8.09 25.37 3.67
CA GLU A 18 7.04 25.42 4.69
C GLU A 18 7.63 25.26 6.11
N PRO A 19 7.53 26.28 7.00
CA PRO A 19 8.23 26.28 8.30
C PRO A 19 7.87 25.12 9.23
N LEU A 20 6.65 24.60 9.13
CA LEU A 20 6.14 23.54 10.00
C LEU A 20 6.24 22.14 9.37
N ARG A 21 6.77 22.04 8.15
CA ARG A 21 6.83 20.78 7.43
C ARG A 21 8.12 20.02 7.82
N PRO A 22 8.03 18.82 8.40
CA PRO A 22 9.21 17.99 8.69
C PRO A 22 10.11 17.79 7.47
N GLN A 23 11.43 17.82 7.67
CA GLN A 23 12.40 17.70 6.57
C GLN A 23 13.20 16.38 6.59
N TYR A 24 13.06 15.58 7.65
CA TYR A 24 13.89 14.39 7.90
C TYR A 24 13.09 13.09 8.09
N HIS A 25 11.76 13.15 7.94
CA HIS A 25 10.87 11.99 8.06
C HIS A 25 10.14 11.77 6.74
N LEU A 26 9.85 10.50 6.42
CA LEU A 26 9.00 10.18 5.28
C LEU A 26 7.65 10.87 5.44
N MET A 27 7.23 11.58 4.40
CA MET A 27 5.97 12.30 4.31
C MET A 27 5.46 12.26 2.88
N PRO A 28 4.15 12.45 2.63
CA PRO A 28 3.67 12.51 1.26
C PRO A 28 4.19 13.80 0.62
N VAL A 29 4.33 13.84 -0.71
CA VAL A 29 4.75 15.05 -1.45
C VAL A 29 3.87 16.27 -1.12
N LYS A 30 2.57 16.03 -0.88
CA LYS A 30 1.56 17.03 -0.49
C LYS A 30 0.41 16.32 0.26
N ASN A 31 -0.59 17.07 0.71
CA ASN A 31 -1.89 16.54 1.15
C ASN A 31 -1.87 15.59 2.37
N TRP A 32 -2.80 14.63 2.42
CA TRP A 32 -3.08 13.78 3.57
C TRP A 32 -2.31 12.46 3.52
N LEU A 33 -1.65 12.11 4.62
CA LEU A 33 -1.07 10.79 4.87
C LEU A 33 -1.59 10.28 6.21
N ASN A 34 -1.84 8.98 6.30
CA ASN A 34 -2.04 8.28 7.57
C ASN A 34 -1.26 6.96 7.62
N ASP A 35 -1.95 5.83 7.62
CA ASP A 35 -1.42 4.54 8.04
C ASP A 35 -0.25 4.10 7.16
N PRO A 36 0.86 3.61 7.75
CA PRO A 36 1.87 2.88 6.99
C PRO A 36 1.30 1.53 6.53
N ASN A 37 1.62 1.15 5.30
CA ASN A 37 1.12 -0.07 4.67
C ASN A 37 2.29 -0.89 4.11
N GLY A 38 2.23 -2.21 4.33
CA GLY A 38 3.18 -3.20 3.81
C GLY A 38 4.67 -2.81 3.76
N PRO A 39 5.33 -2.38 4.86
CA PRO A 39 6.78 -2.21 4.86
C PRO A 39 7.47 -3.52 4.45
N VAL A 40 8.32 -3.49 3.43
CA VAL A 40 8.95 -4.72 2.90
C VAL A 40 10.35 -4.43 2.38
N TYR A 41 11.29 -5.34 2.63
CA TYR A 41 12.60 -5.32 1.97
C TYR A 41 12.57 -6.25 0.76
N PHE A 42 12.81 -5.70 -0.43
CA PHE A 42 12.77 -6.45 -1.68
C PHE A 42 13.88 -5.99 -2.63
N ASN A 43 14.60 -6.95 -3.21
CA ASN A 43 15.61 -6.73 -4.24
C ASN A 43 16.61 -5.57 -3.97
N GLY A 44 17.07 -5.43 -2.73
CA GLY A 44 18.05 -4.42 -2.34
C GLY A 44 17.47 -3.12 -1.76
N TYR A 45 16.15 -2.98 -1.69
CA TYR A 45 15.47 -1.74 -1.26
C TYR A 45 14.45 -2.00 -0.15
N TYR A 46 14.35 -1.05 0.78
CA TYR A 46 13.22 -0.91 1.68
C TYR A 46 12.11 -0.18 0.94
N HIS A 47 10.93 -0.78 0.88
CA HIS A 47 9.72 -0.14 0.36
C HIS A 47 8.79 0.18 1.53
N MET A 48 8.20 1.37 1.46
CA MET A 48 7.16 1.83 2.37
C MET A 48 5.98 2.29 1.53
N PHE A 49 4.82 1.73 1.83
CA PHE A 49 3.54 2.19 1.30
C PHE A 49 2.77 2.89 2.41
N PHE A 50 1.79 3.70 2.06
CA PHE A 50 0.97 4.39 3.05
C PHE A 50 -0.34 4.88 2.44
N GLN A 51 -1.37 4.96 3.28
CA GLN A 51 -2.63 5.59 2.90
C GLN A 51 -2.42 7.08 2.58
N TYR A 52 -2.96 7.49 1.45
CA TYR A 52 -2.72 8.80 0.86
C TYR A 52 -3.96 9.33 0.14
N ASN A 53 -4.31 10.61 0.37
CA ASN A 53 -5.26 11.34 -0.48
C ASN A 53 -4.48 12.22 -1.48
N PRO A 54 -4.44 11.87 -2.77
CA PRO A 54 -3.72 12.66 -3.78
C PRO A 54 -4.35 14.01 -4.10
N ASN A 55 -5.61 14.21 -3.69
CA ASN A 55 -6.46 15.32 -4.13
C ASN A 55 -6.70 16.37 -3.05
N ALA A 56 -6.64 16.02 -1.76
CA ALA A 56 -6.89 16.98 -0.68
C ALA A 56 -6.17 16.65 0.64
N ALA A 57 -5.94 17.67 1.48
CA ALA A 57 -5.40 17.51 2.83
C ALA A 57 -6.47 17.10 3.86
N VAL A 58 -7.36 16.17 3.48
CA VAL A 58 -8.42 15.60 4.33
C VAL A 58 -8.51 14.10 4.11
N TRP A 59 -9.08 13.41 5.10
CA TRP A 59 -9.40 11.99 4.99
C TRP A 59 -10.47 11.75 3.91
N GLY A 60 -10.34 10.66 3.16
CA GLY A 60 -11.19 10.28 2.00
C GLY A 60 -10.37 10.05 0.72
N ASP A 61 -10.94 9.35 -0.26
CA ASP A 61 -10.27 9.03 -1.54
C ASP A 61 -8.90 8.34 -1.34
N MET A 62 -8.88 7.32 -0.49
CA MET A 62 -7.65 6.65 -0.06
C MET A 62 -7.03 5.81 -1.18
N HIS A 63 -5.75 6.09 -1.42
CA HIS A 63 -4.84 5.36 -2.30
C HIS A 63 -3.68 4.79 -1.46
N TRP A 64 -2.90 3.86 -2.03
CA TRP A 64 -1.58 3.54 -1.50
C TRP A 64 -0.51 4.30 -2.27
N ALA A 65 0.09 5.31 -1.62
CA ALA A 65 1.32 5.91 -2.13
C ALA A 65 2.53 5.01 -1.83
N HIS A 66 3.63 5.23 -2.54
CA HIS A 66 4.81 4.37 -2.49
C HIS A 66 6.09 5.19 -2.40
N SER A 67 7.00 4.76 -1.54
CA SER A 67 8.37 5.26 -1.50
C SER A 67 9.34 4.12 -1.24
N TYR A 68 10.56 4.26 -1.72
CA TYR A 68 11.63 3.30 -1.48
C TYR A 68 12.91 3.98 -1.01
N SER A 69 13.75 3.22 -0.31
CA SER A 69 15.00 3.68 0.29
C SER A 69 16.03 2.55 0.33
N LYS A 70 17.31 2.91 0.33
CA LYS A 70 18.41 1.96 0.58
C LYS A 70 18.82 1.89 2.06
N ASP A 71 18.43 2.88 2.86
CA ASP A 71 18.95 3.08 4.23
C ASP A 71 17.87 3.44 5.26
N MET A 72 16.59 3.42 4.86
CA MET A 72 15.42 3.81 5.67
C MET A 72 15.40 5.29 6.09
N VAL A 73 16.33 6.11 5.58
CA VAL A 73 16.45 7.54 5.91
C VAL A 73 16.19 8.40 4.68
N HIS A 74 16.85 8.08 3.56
CA HIS A 74 16.69 8.80 2.30
C HIS A 74 15.66 8.09 1.44
N TRP A 75 14.49 8.70 1.31
CA TRP A 75 13.35 8.14 0.58
C TRP A 75 13.17 8.81 -0.77
N ILE A 76 12.88 8.01 -1.78
CA ILE A 76 12.46 8.49 -3.10
C ILE A 76 10.98 8.11 -3.26
N HIS A 77 10.15 9.09 -3.58
CA HIS A 77 8.74 8.90 -3.88
C HIS A 77 8.57 8.27 -5.25
N LEU A 78 7.70 7.26 -5.35
CA LEU A 78 7.36 6.57 -6.58
C LEU A 78 5.90 6.91 -6.96
N PRO A 79 5.43 6.53 -8.17
CA PRO A 79 4.02 6.61 -8.51
C PRO A 79 3.12 5.91 -7.47
N ILE A 80 1.85 6.31 -7.43
CA ILE A 80 0.84 5.64 -6.60
C ILE A 80 0.81 4.16 -6.96
N ALA A 81 0.91 3.29 -5.94
CA ALA A 81 0.94 1.84 -6.13
C ALA A 81 -0.44 1.26 -6.38
N LEU A 82 -1.45 1.72 -5.64
CA LEU A 82 -2.84 1.28 -5.77
C LEU A 82 -3.80 2.48 -5.71
N ALA A 83 -4.77 2.50 -6.62
CA ALA A 83 -5.85 3.48 -6.69
C ALA A 83 -7.22 2.78 -6.65
N PRO A 84 -8.27 3.40 -6.09
CA PRO A 84 -9.63 2.88 -6.17
C PRO A 84 -10.08 2.89 -7.64
N ASP A 85 -10.25 1.70 -8.21
CA ASP A 85 -10.57 1.53 -9.63
C ASP A 85 -11.42 0.29 -9.92
N GLN A 86 -11.87 -0.43 -8.88
CA GLN A 86 -12.72 -1.60 -8.98
C GLN A 86 -13.98 -1.47 -8.11
N PRO A 87 -15.07 -2.19 -8.42
CA PRO A 87 -16.29 -2.17 -7.62
C PRO A 87 -16.10 -2.51 -6.13
N TYR A 88 -15.08 -3.30 -5.81
CA TYR A 88 -14.77 -3.73 -4.45
C TYR A 88 -13.91 -2.74 -3.66
N ASP A 89 -13.42 -1.66 -4.30
CA ASP A 89 -12.63 -0.61 -3.64
C ASP A 89 -13.01 0.81 -4.06
N THR A 90 -14.20 1.00 -4.66
CA THR A 90 -14.70 2.29 -5.16
C THR A 90 -14.65 3.41 -4.12
N ASN A 91 -14.90 3.11 -2.83
CA ASN A 91 -14.92 4.11 -1.77
C ASN A 91 -13.53 4.30 -1.10
N GLY A 92 -12.52 3.54 -1.52
CA GLY A 92 -11.15 3.68 -1.08
C GLY A 92 -10.40 2.36 -0.91
N ILE A 93 -9.08 2.48 -0.88
CA ILE A 93 -8.13 1.40 -0.59
C ILE A 93 -7.54 1.65 0.79
N PHE A 94 -7.94 0.82 1.74
CA PHE A 94 -7.53 0.90 3.14
C PHE A 94 -6.27 0.08 3.42
N THR A 95 -5.90 0.03 4.70
CA THR A 95 -4.64 -0.52 5.19
C THR A 95 -4.54 -2.01 4.88
N GLY A 96 -3.30 -2.47 4.87
CA GLY A 96 -2.94 -3.84 4.58
C GLY A 96 -1.45 -4.04 4.66
N SER A 97 -1.02 -5.17 4.10
CA SER A 97 0.32 -5.68 4.26
C SER A 97 0.89 -6.25 2.98
N ILE A 98 2.19 -6.55 3.02
CA ILE A 98 2.87 -7.30 1.99
C ILE A 98 3.45 -8.56 2.61
N THR A 99 3.33 -9.67 1.89
CA THR A 99 3.96 -10.97 2.22
C THR A 99 4.76 -11.44 1.01
N ILE A 100 5.99 -11.93 1.22
CA ILE A 100 6.74 -12.58 0.15
C ILE A 100 6.30 -14.04 0.05
N VAL A 101 5.62 -14.40 -1.04
CA VAL A 101 5.15 -15.76 -1.33
C VAL A 101 5.98 -16.31 -2.49
N ASP A 102 6.80 -17.33 -2.23
CA ASP A 102 7.68 -17.95 -3.23
C ASP A 102 8.53 -16.94 -4.02
N GLY A 103 9.03 -15.91 -3.31
CA GLY A 103 9.85 -14.83 -3.87
C GLY A 103 9.05 -13.67 -4.47
N ILE A 104 7.72 -13.76 -4.53
CA ILE A 104 6.82 -12.75 -5.09
C ILE A 104 6.25 -11.89 -3.94
N PRO A 105 6.42 -10.56 -3.94
CA PRO A 105 5.75 -9.70 -2.96
C PRO A 105 4.26 -9.61 -3.31
N ILE A 106 3.40 -10.08 -2.43
CA ILE A 106 1.94 -10.05 -2.59
C ILE A 106 1.37 -9.00 -1.64
N ILE A 107 0.62 -8.03 -2.17
CA ILE A 107 -0.19 -7.11 -1.36
C ILE A 107 -1.49 -7.82 -1.00
N ILE A 108 -1.86 -7.75 0.28
CA ILE A 108 -3.23 -7.95 0.75
C ILE A 108 -3.69 -6.65 1.39
N TYR A 109 -4.84 -6.12 0.98
CA TYR A 109 -5.37 -4.83 1.43
C TYR A 109 -6.88 -4.90 1.66
N THR A 110 -7.41 -3.93 2.40
CA THR A 110 -8.86 -3.77 2.54
C THR A 110 -9.42 -2.86 1.45
N GLY A 111 -10.31 -3.36 0.60
CA GLY A 111 -11.13 -2.56 -0.29
C GLY A 111 -12.39 -2.07 0.41
N ILE A 112 -12.80 -0.82 0.16
CA ILE A 112 -14.09 -0.30 0.60
C ILE A 112 -15.04 -0.27 -0.58
N THR A 113 -16.05 -1.12 -0.53
CA THR A 113 -17.09 -1.20 -1.56
C THR A 113 -18.00 0.03 -1.54
N HIS A 114 -18.79 0.20 -2.60
CA HIS A 114 -19.78 1.30 -2.70
C HIS A 114 -20.79 1.33 -1.53
N ASP A 115 -21.14 0.18 -0.96
CA ASP A 115 -22.02 0.00 0.20
C ASP A 115 -21.26 -0.03 1.53
N ASN A 116 -20.00 0.43 1.54
CA ASN A 116 -19.12 0.53 2.71
C ASN A 116 -18.83 -0.79 3.42
N GLN A 117 -18.82 -1.91 2.67
CA GLN A 117 -18.26 -3.16 3.17
C GLN A 117 -16.73 -3.10 3.11
N GLN A 118 -16.08 -3.58 4.18
CA GLN A 118 -14.64 -3.78 4.20
C GLN A 118 -14.35 -5.23 3.78
N VAL A 119 -13.71 -5.39 2.63
CA VAL A 119 -13.40 -6.68 2.01
C VAL A 119 -11.90 -6.81 1.79
N GLN A 120 -11.35 -8.02 1.84
CA GLN A 120 -9.91 -8.22 1.63
C GLN A 120 -9.62 -8.57 0.18
N CYS A 121 -8.67 -7.83 -0.40
CA CYS A 121 -8.29 -7.87 -1.80
C CYS A 121 -6.79 -8.12 -1.93
N GLN A 122 -6.38 -8.66 -3.07
CA GLN A 122 -4.99 -8.98 -3.38
C GLN A 122 -4.49 -8.25 -4.62
N ALA A 123 -3.22 -7.87 -4.63
CA ALA A 123 -2.51 -7.44 -5.82
C ALA A 123 -1.08 -8.03 -5.87
N GLN A 124 -0.54 -8.17 -7.08
CA GLN A 124 0.82 -8.64 -7.32
C GLN A 124 1.56 -7.68 -8.26
N PRO A 125 2.91 -7.64 -8.26
CA PRO A 125 3.66 -6.79 -9.18
C PRO A 125 3.40 -7.20 -10.62
N ALA A 126 3.28 -6.22 -11.51
CA ALA A 126 3.22 -6.47 -12.94
C ALA A 126 4.56 -7.02 -13.48
N ASN A 127 5.67 -6.64 -12.85
CA ASN A 127 7.01 -7.09 -13.20
C ASN A 127 7.84 -7.31 -11.93
N ILE A 128 8.07 -8.58 -11.57
CA ILE A 128 8.88 -8.94 -10.40
C ILE A 128 10.37 -8.59 -10.53
N SER A 129 10.86 -8.41 -11.76
CA SER A 129 12.25 -8.00 -12.00
C SER A 129 12.46 -6.50 -11.83
N ASP A 130 11.39 -5.70 -11.73
CA ASP A 130 11.48 -4.28 -11.39
C ASP A 130 11.78 -4.12 -9.89
N PRO A 131 13.00 -3.71 -9.48
CA PRO A 131 13.32 -3.51 -8.07
C PRO A 131 12.52 -2.37 -7.43
N THR A 132 11.87 -1.52 -8.21
CA THR A 132 11.10 -0.38 -7.70
C THR A 132 9.64 -0.73 -7.42
N LEU A 133 9.13 -1.88 -7.90
CA LEU A 133 7.75 -2.35 -7.70
C LEU A 133 6.68 -1.29 -8.04
N THR A 134 6.86 -0.59 -9.16
CA THR A 134 6.05 0.60 -9.49
C THR A 134 4.68 0.31 -10.09
N THR A 135 4.40 -0.93 -10.49
CA THR A 135 3.12 -1.31 -11.09
C THR A 135 2.59 -2.59 -10.47
N TRP A 136 1.32 -2.55 -10.07
CA TRP A 136 0.61 -3.66 -9.43
C TRP A 136 -0.63 -4.04 -10.23
N ILE A 137 -0.92 -5.34 -10.26
CA ILE A 137 -2.08 -5.94 -10.91
C ILE A 137 -2.96 -6.52 -9.81
N LYS A 138 -4.18 -6.00 -9.68
CA LYS A 138 -5.19 -6.54 -8.78
C LYS A 138 -5.65 -7.91 -9.27
N SER A 139 -5.84 -8.85 -8.34
CA SER A 139 -6.29 -10.20 -8.68
C SER A 139 -7.69 -10.17 -9.30
N PRO A 140 -7.95 -10.95 -10.37
CA PRO A 140 -9.30 -11.11 -10.91
C PRO A 140 -10.23 -11.89 -9.96
N LEU A 141 -9.69 -12.50 -8.91
CA LEU A 141 -10.45 -13.21 -7.87
C LEU A 141 -10.91 -12.30 -6.73
N ASN A 142 -10.58 -11.01 -6.76
CA ASN A 142 -10.98 -10.07 -5.72
C ASN A 142 -12.51 -9.81 -5.73
N PRO A 143 -13.11 -9.57 -4.55
CA PRO A 143 -12.50 -9.70 -3.22
C PRO A 143 -12.35 -11.17 -2.80
N LEU A 144 -11.28 -11.46 -2.06
CA LEU A 144 -10.98 -12.80 -1.55
C LEU A 144 -11.75 -13.15 -0.28
N ILE A 145 -11.94 -12.17 0.61
CA ILE A 145 -12.65 -12.32 1.88
C ILE A 145 -13.69 -11.22 1.97
N THR A 146 -14.96 -11.60 2.08
CA THR A 146 -16.10 -10.68 2.15
C THR A 146 -16.82 -10.68 3.49
N TYR A 147 -16.51 -11.64 4.37
CA TYR A 147 -17.11 -11.77 5.69
C TYR A 147 -16.13 -12.42 6.68
N PRO A 148 -16.12 -11.99 7.96
CA PRO A 148 -16.81 -10.81 8.52
C PRO A 148 -16.28 -9.47 7.98
N ASN A 149 -17.09 -8.42 8.09
CA ASN A 149 -16.75 -7.04 7.69
C ASN A 149 -15.69 -6.47 8.64
N GLY A 150 -14.43 -6.60 8.24
CA GLY A 150 -13.24 -6.20 9.00
C GLY A 150 -12.15 -5.69 8.06
N ARG A 151 -11.00 -5.29 8.60
CA ARG A 151 -9.97 -4.59 7.83
C ARG A 151 -8.56 -4.79 8.36
N ASP A 152 -7.60 -4.21 7.66
CA ASP A 152 -6.20 -4.07 8.06
C ASP A 152 -5.49 -5.43 8.16
N PRO A 153 -5.49 -6.24 7.07
CA PRO A 153 -4.91 -7.57 7.05
C PRO A 153 -3.40 -7.52 7.31
N SER A 154 -2.97 -8.29 8.31
CA SER A 154 -1.58 -8.42 8.73
C SER A 154 -0.74 -9.07 7.63
N THR A 155 0.59 -8.87 7.71
CA THR A 155 1.52 -9.71 6.95
C THR A 155 1.23 -11.16 7.32
N ALA A 156 1.13 -12.02 6.30
CA ALA A 156 0.81 -13.42 6.51
C ALA A 156 2.02 -14.17 7.09
N PHE A 157 1.75 -15.09 8.01
CA PHE A 157 2.73 -16.03 8.56
C PHE A 157 2.51 -17.41 7.95
N GLN A 158 3.59 -18.18 7.84
CA GLN A 158 3.58 -19.49 7.23
C GLN A 158 3.83 -20.58 8.28
N ASP A 159 3.08 -21.68 8.21
CA ASP A 159 3.35 -22.86 9.04
C ASP A 159 4.41 -23.80 8.40
N ASN A 160 4.69 -24.92 9.07
CA ASN A 160 5.65 -25.92 8.58
C ASN A 160 5.17 -26.69 7.34
N GLU A 161 3.87 -26.65 7.04
CA GLU A 161 3.24 -27.30 5.88
C GLU A 161 3.11 -26.36 4.67
N LYS A 162 3.64 -25.13 4.80
CA LYS A 162 3.59 -24.05 3.82
C LYS A 162 2.20 -23.42 3.63
N ASN A 163 1.30 -23.59 4.59
CA ASN A 163 0.04 -22.85 4.61
C ASN A 163 0.29 -21.43 5.08
N TYR A 164 -0.35 -20.45 4.43
CA TYR A 164 -0.29 -19.05 4.82
C TYR A 164 -1.53 -18.68 5.64
N TYR A 165 -1.31 -17.94 6.71
CA TYR A 165 -2.34 -17.42 7.59
C TYR A 165 -2.16 -15.90 7.71
N LEU A 166 -3.25 -15.15 7.66
CA LEU A 166 -3.25 -13.73 7.95
C LEU A 166 -4.29 -13.46 9.01
N ILE A 167 -4.14 -12.33 9.70
CA ILE A 167 -5.10 -11.85 10.69
C ILE A 167 -5.64 -10.50 10.22
N TYR A 168 -6.92 -10.23 10.40
CA TYR A 168 -7.46 -8.88 10.19
C TYR A 168 -8.38 -8.45 11.33
N GLY A 169 -8.47 -7.13 11.54
CA GLY A 169 -9.25 -6.53 12.62
C GLY A 169 -10.75 -6.60 12.35
N TYR A 170 -11.50 -7.01 13.35
CA TYR A 170 -12.96 -7.07 13.34
C TYR A 170 -13.50 -6.63 14.71
N GLY A 171 -14.81 -6.45 14.86
CA GLY A 171 -15.42 -6.27 16.16
C GLY A 171 -16.93 -6.27 16.12
N THR A 172 -17.53 -6.55 17.28
CA THR A 172 -18.98 -6.48 17.51
C THR A 172 -19.29 -5.67 18.75
N ASP A 173 -20.51 -5.16 18.86
CA ASP A 173 -20.97 -4.44 20.05
C ASP A 173 -20.96 -5.34 21.31
N GLU A 174 -21.12 -6.65 21.13
CA GLU A 174 -21.21 -7.62 22.23
C GLU A 174 -19.84 -8.05 22.75
N LEU A 175 -18.86 -8.23 21.86
CA LEU A 175 -17.57 -8.83 22.18
C LEU A 175 -16.40 -7.83 22.11
N GLY A 176 -16.64 -6.62 21.59
CA GLY A 176 -15.60 -5.62 21.39
C GLY A 176 -14.67 -5.95 20.23
N GLY A 177 -13.42 -5.47 20.31
CA GLY A 177 -12.41 -5.70 19.28
C GLY A 177 -11.97 -7.16 19.19
N GLN A 178 -11.89 -7.67 17.97
CA GLN A 178 -11.57 -9.06 17.64
C GLN A 178 -10.53 -9.11 16.51
N ALA A 179 -9.93 -10.27 16.35
CA ALA A 179 -9.07 -10.59 15.23
C ALA A 179 -9.62 -11.87 14.56
N VAL A 180 -9.59 -11.90 13.24
CA VAL A 180 -10.06 -13.02 12.41
C VAL A 180 -8.90 -13.61 11.67
#